data_AF-A0A166DAJ5-F1
#
_entry.id   AF-A0A166DAJ5-F1
#
_cell.length_a   1.000
_cell.length_b   1.000
_cell.length_c   1.000
_cell.angle_alpha   90.00
_cell.angle_beta   90.00
_cell.angle_gamma   90.00
#
_symmetry.space_group_name_H-M   'P 1'
#
loop_
_entity.id
_entity.type
_entity.pdbx_description
1 polymer ?
#
loop_
_entity_poly.entity_id
_entity_poly.type
_entity_poly.pdbx_seq_one_letter_code
_entity_poly.pdbx_strand_id
1 'polypeptide(L)' 'LWNVEKILNEKGKMYLVAWEGIDPATGKRWEPSWVEKSACTNELIREWKR' A
#
# COMPACT_ATOMS: atom_id res chain seq x y z
N LEU A 1 0.14 -1.34 14.09
CA LEU A 1 0.05 -2.13 12.84
C LEU A 1 -0.69 -1.25 11.86
N TRP A 2 -0.04 -0.85 10.76
CA TRP A 2 -0.66 -0.03 9.73
C TRP A 2 -1.21 -0.96 8.65
N ASN A 3 -2.48 -0.81 8.29
CA ASN A 3 -3.09 -1.61 7.23
C ASN A 3 -2.85 -0.94 5.88
N VAL A 4 -2.65 -1.76 4.85
CA VAL A 4 -2.59 -1.30 3.46
C VAL A 4 -4.00 -1.40 2.88
N GLU A 5 -4.54 -0.29 2.38
CA GLU A 5 -5.88 -0.25 1.76
C GLU A 5 -5.86 -0.96 0.41
N LYS A 6 -4.89 -0.61 -0.44
CA LYS A 6 -4.74 -1.19 -1.78
C LYS A 6 -3.38 -0.91 -2.40
N ILE A 7 -3.00 -1.76 -3.36
CA ILE A 7 -1.88 -1.46 -4.26
C ILE A 7 -2.41 -0.57 -5.39
N LEU A 8 -1.74 0.56 -5.61
CA LEU A 8 -2.06 1.51 -6.67
C LEU A 8 -1.28 1.23 -7.94
N ASN A 9 -0.02 0.81 -7.80
CA ASN A 9 0.88 0.67 -8.94
C ASN A 9 2.00 -0.33 -8.66
N GLU A 10 2.65 -0.81 -9.72
CA GLU A 10 3.81 -1.67 -9.62
C GLU A 10 4.98 -1.17 -10.47
N LYS A 11 6.18 -1.23 -9.91
CA LYS A 11 7.41 -0.86 -10.62
C LYS A 11 8.54 -1.80 -10.24
N GLY A 12 8.86 -2.72 -11.15
CA GLY A 12 9.94 -3.70 -10.96
C GLY A 12 9.70 -4.57 -9.72
N LYS A 13 10.49 -4.34 -8.67
CA LYS A 13 10.41 -5.03 -7.36
C LYS A 13 9.73 -4.21 -6.26
N MET A 14 9.00 -3.16 -6.62
CA MET A 14 8.26 -2.32 -5.68
C MET A 14 6.77 -2.24 -6.05
N TYR A 15 5.94 -2.13 -5.02
CA TYR A 15 4.53 -1.80 -5.11
C TYR A 15 4.29 -0.42 -4.50
N LEU A 16 3.52 0.42 -5.18
CA LEU A 16 3.00 1.65 -4.63
C LEU A 16 1.74 1.30 -3.83
N VAL A 17 1.82 1.35 -2.51
CA VAL A 17 0.71 1.04 -1.61
C VAL A 17 0.04 2.30 -1.10
N ALA A 18 -1.28 2.33 -1.15
CA ALA A 18 -2.09 3.30 -0.41
C ALA A 18 -2.36 2.73 0.98
N TRP A 19 -2.01 3.48 2.02
CA TRP A 19 -2.26 3.07 3.38
C TRP A 19 -3.72 3.34 3.77
N GLU A 20 -4.25 2.45 4.60
CA GLU A 20 -5.59 2.60 5.16
C GLU A 20 -5.57 3.63 6.28
N GLY A 21 -6.58 4.50 6.28
CA GLY A 21 -6.79 5.51 7.30
C GLY A 21 -6.39 6.93 6.89
N ILE A 22 -6.57 7.83 7.83
CA ILE A 22 -6.31 9.26 7.67
C ILE A 22 -5.11 9.60 8.54
N ASP A 23 -4.15 10.30 7.95
CA ASP A 23 -3.02 10.85 8.66
C ASP A 23 -3.53 11.92 9.65
N PRO A 24 -3.36 11.74 10.97
CA PRO A 24 -3.90 12.65 11.97
C PRO A 24 -3.19 14.01 11.97
N ALA A 25 -2.02 14.13 11.33
CA ALA A 25 -1.28 15.38 11.24
C ALA A 25 -1.82 16.30 10.12
N THR A 26 -2.23 15.72 8.99
CA THR A 26 -2.71 16.46 7.81
C THR A 26 -4.23 16.38 7.64
N GLY A 27 -4.90 15.45 8.31
CA GLY A 27 -6.33 15.18 8.15
C GLY A 27 -6.69 14.60 6.78
N LYS A 28 -5.69 14.14 6.01
CA LYS A 28 -5.85 13.55 4.68
C LYS A 28 -5.50 12.07 4.70
N ARG A 29 -5.92 11.34 3.67
CA ARG A 29 -5.48 9.95 3.49
C ARG A 29 -3.96 9.93 3.42
N TRP A 30 -3.36 8.91 4.03
CA TRP A 30 -1.92 8.68 3.98
C TRP A 30 -1.42 8.70 2.55
N GLU A 31 -0.29 9.38 2.34
CA GLU A 31 0.33 9.41 1.01
C GLU A 31 0.81 8.01 0.62
N PRO A 32 0.53 7.58 -0.62
CA PRO A 32 0.96 6.28 -1.06
C PRO A 32 2.48 6.21 -1.13
N SER A 33 3.05 5.12 -0.64
CA SER A 33 4.50 4.91 -0.59
C SER A 33 4.92 3.68 -1.37
N TRP A 34 6.12 3.75 -1.93
CA TRP A 34 6.74 2.61 -2.58
C TRP A 34 7.31 1.68 -1.52
N VAL A 35 6.79 0.46 -1.47
CA VAL A 35 7.28 -0.61 -0.61
C VAL A 35 7.77 -1.77 -1.46
N GLU A 36 8.76 -2.50 -0.97
CA GLU A 36 9.27 -3.67 -1.68
C GLU A 36 8.20 -4.77 -1.74
N LYS A 37 8.19 -5.56 -2.83
CA LYS A 37 7.22 -6.67 -2.97
C LYS A 37 7.29 -7.66 -1.80
N SER A 38 8.48 -7.81 -1.19
CA SER A 38 8.71 -8.65 -0.01
C SER A 38 8.06 -8.11 1.26
N ALA A 39 7.78 -6.81 1.34
CA ALA A 39 7.09 -6.18 2.47
C ALA A 39 5.56 -6.29 2.35
N CYS A 40 5.04 -6.45 1.13
CA CYS A 40 3.63 -6.75 0.92
C CYS A 40 3.35 -8.23 1.19
N THR A 41 2.32 -8.53 1.97
CA THR A 41 1.82 -9.90 2.12
C THR A 41 1.30 -10.42 0.79
N ASN A 42 1.53 -11.71 0.51
CA ASN A 42 1.05 -12.36 -0.71
C ASN A 42 -0.48 -12.26 -0.87
N GLU A 43 -1.24 -12.22 0.23
CA GLU A 43 -2.70 -11.99 0.20
C GLU A 43 -3.05 -10.65 -0.44
N LEU A 44 -2.39 -9.56 -0.02
CA LEU A 44 -2.63 -8.22 -0.57
C LEU A 44 -2.34 -8.17 -2.08
N ILE A 45 -1.24 -8.79 -2.51
CA ILE A 45 -0.86 -8.88 -3.93
C ILE A 45 -1.90 -9.69 -4.71
N ARG A 46 -2.43 -10.76 -4.11
CA ARG A 46 -3.44 -11.63 -4.71
C ARG A 46 -4.78 -10.94 -4.84
N GLU A 47 -5.21 -10.18 -3.83
CA GLU A 47 -6.41 -9.35 -3.88
C GLU A 47 -6.30 -8.30 -4.99
N TRP A 48 -5.14 -7.66 -5.14
CA TRP A 48 -4.92 -6.66 -6.18
C TRP A 48 -4.89 -7.24 -7.60
N LYS A 49 -4.36 -8.46 -7.79
CA LYS A 49 -4.29 -9.13 -9.11
C LYS A 49 -5.60 -9.81 -9.53
N ARG A 50 -6.62 -9.84 -8.67
CA ARG A 50 -7.90 -10.49 -8.97
C ARG A 50 -8.73 -9.66 -9.95
#